data_AF-A0A9E2W648-F1
#
_entry.id   AF-A0A9E2W648-F1
#
_cell.length_a   1.000
_cell.length_b   1.000
_cell.length_c   1.000
_cell.angle_alpha   90.00
_cell.angle_beta   90.00
_cell.angle_gamma   90.00
#
_symmetry.space_group_name_H-M   'P 1'
#
loop_
_entity.id
_entity.type
_entity.pdbx_description
1 polymer ?
#
loop_
_entity_poly.entity_id
_entity_poly.type
_entity_poly.pdbx_seq_one_letter_code
_entity_poly.pdbx_strand_id
1 'polypeptide(L)'
;MLPALLIFPLLALWFWWPLSPRKWVKSCTLSLLAASSLPVVVYFWRNQWLSPAATAWLQLWVSVVVTTFLFGFLWLIVRELGWLISKLVRRPAGAQRWHGAQANITALVLTLLLTGIGTWNGLKPPAVHEQVLELSSLPEAMDGLRVAVLADIHASPVKGAWRTTTIVVRTLAAQPDLIVLPGDLVDGPVPSTGPEVNAIAQLHAPYGVWIAPGNHEYYSDYNAWMTHFRSLGLKTLENQSVNIDINGARLALSGVGD
;
A
#
# COMPACT_ATOMS: atom_id res chain seq x y z
N MET A 1 -7.49 21.52 -6.88
CA MET A 1 -6.97 21.14 -5.54
C MET A 1 -7.66 21.89 -4.39
N LEU A 2 -7.89 23.21 -4.48
CA LEU A 2 -8.62 24.01 -3.47
C LEU A 2 -10.03 23.49 -3.08
N PRO A 3 -10.86 22.91 -3.98
CA PRO A 3 -12.17 22.40 -3.58
C PRO A 3 -12.10 21.18 -2.64
N ALA A 4 -11.15 20.26 -2.89
CA ALA A 4 -10.95 19.06 -2.08
C ALA A 4 -10.42 19.37 -0.66
N LEU A 5 -9.67 20.46 -0.52
CA LEU A 5 -9.20 20.99 0.77
C LEU A 5 -10.35 21.42 1.69
N LEU A 6 -11.51 21.81 1.14
CA LEU A 6 -12.64 22.31 1.91
C LEU A 6 -13.67 21.22 2.22
N ILE A 7 -13.80 20.19 1.38
CA ILE A 7 -14.80 19.13 1.55
C ILE A 7 -14.57 18.33 2.85
N PHE A 8 -13.34 17.93 3.15
CA PHE A 8 -13.06 17.15 4.37
C PHE A 8 -13.31 17.95 5.66
N PRO A 9 -12.85 19.20 5.81
CA PRO A 9 -13.21 20.06 6.95
C PRO A 9 -14.72 20.33 7.04
N LEU A 10 -15.42 20.50 5.92
CA LEU A 10 -16.87 20.75 5.92
C LEU A 10 -17.67 19.51 6.31
N LEU A 11 -17.29 18.32 5.82
CA LEU A 11 -17.87 17.05 6.25
C LEU A 11 -17.58 16.79 7.72
N ALA A 12 -16.35 17.03 8.17
CA ALA A 12 -15.97 16.95 9.58
C ALA A 12 -16.83 17.89 10.46
N LEU A 13 -16.99 19.15 10.04
CA LEU A 13 -17.84 20.12 10.72
C LEU A 13 -19.29 19.65 10.77
N TRP A 14 -19.88 19.27 9.65
CA TRP A 14 -21.29 18.85 9.58
C TRP A 14 -21.61 17.69 10.51
N PHE A 15 -20.66 16.79 10.63
CA PHE A 15 -20.87 15.44 11.15
C PHE A 15 -20.50 15.39 12.65
N TRP A 16 -19.64 16.33 13.11
CA TRP A 16 -19.21 16.45 14.52
C TRP A 16 -19.71 17.73 15.21
N TRP A 17 -20.27 18.71 14.50
CA TRP A 17 -20.97 19.84 15.12
C TRP A 17 -22.00 19.42 16.18
N PRO A 18 -22.76 18.31 16.00
CA PRO A 18 -23.69 17.81 17.01
C PRO A 18 -23.04 17.06 18.18
N LEU A 19 -21.77 16.64 18.07
CA LEU A 19 -21.11 15.76 19.04
C LEU A 19 -20.07 16.53 19.88
N SER A 20 -20.27 16.52 21.20
CA SER A 20 -19.52 17.20 22.28
C SER A 20 -19.81 18.69 22.51
N PRO A 21 -20.24 19.12 23.71
CA PRO A 21 -20.48 20.53 24.05
C PRO A 21 -19.18 21.33 24.31
N ARG A 22 -18.02 20.66 24.42
CA ARG A 22 -16.76 21.31 24.82
C ARG A 22 -16.00 21.85 23.61
N LYS A 23 -15.86 23.18 23.54
CA LYS A 23 -15.22 23.90 22.42
C LYS A 23 -13.81 23.38 22.08
N TRP A 24 -13.00 23.01 23.08
CA TRP A 24 -11.63 22.53 22.85
C TRP A 24 -11.57 21.18 22.12
N VAL A 25 -12.53 20.26 22.38
CA VAL A 25 -12.60 18.96 21.69
C VAL A 25 -12.90 19.16 20.20
N LYS A 26 -13.80 20.10 19.88
CA LYS A 26 -14.10 20.49 18.50
C LYS A 26 -12.88 21.09 17.80
N SER A 27 -12.19 22.02 18.46
CA SER A 27 -10.96 22.64 17.92
C SER A 27 -9.86 21.62 17.66
N CYS A 28 -9.55 20.73 18.63
CA CYS A 28 -8.55 19.69 18.44
C CYS A 28 -8.89 18.75 17.28
N THR A 29 -10.16 18.35 17.15
CA THR A 29 -10.62 17.44 16.08
C THR A 29 -10.52 18.10 14.70
N LEU A 30 -10.95 19.37 14.58
CA LEU A 30 -10.87 20.13 13.32
C LEU A 30 -9.42 20.39 12.90
N SER A 31 -8.55 20.71 13.85
CA SER A 31 -7.12 20.86 13.58
C SER A 31 -6.48 19.55 13.14
N LEU A 32 -6.83 18.42 13.77
CA LEU A 32 -6.33 17.10 13.36
C LEU A 32 -6.77 16.76 11.93
N LEU A 33 -8.03 17.05 11.58
CA LEU A 33 -8.61 16.75 10.27
C LEU A 33 -8.08 17.64 9.15
N ALA A 34 -7.85 18.92 9.44
CA ALA A 34 -7.19 19.82 8.51
C ALA A 34 -5.74 19.39 8.26
N ALA A 35 -5.01 19.06 9.33
CA ALA A 35 -3.63 18.57 9.26
C ALA A 35 -3.52 17.18 8.59
N SER A 36 -4.54 16.34 8.72
CA SER A 36 -4.60 15.02 8.08
C SER A 36 -5.26 15.03 6.70
N SER A 37 -5.46 16.18 6.08
CA SER A 37 -6.05 16.22 4.75
C SER A 37 -5.00 15.84 3.70
N LEU A 38 -5.33 14.90 2.81
CA LEU A 38 -4.50 14.48 1.68
C LEU A 38 -3.86 15.66 0.92
N PRO A 39 -4.55 16.79 0.66
CA PRO A 39 -3.93 17.88 -0.07
C PRO A 39 -2.87 18.65 0.73
N VAL A 40 -2.87 18.61 2.08
CA VAL A 40 -1.78 19.16 2.90
C VAL A 40 -0.52 18.32 2.73
N VAL A 41 -0.64 16.99 2.75
CA VAL A 41 0.48 16.08 2.47
C VAL A 41 1.02 16.31 1.07
N VAL A 42 0.14 16.37 0.06
CA VAL A 42 0.54 16.65 -1.34
C VAL A 42 1.15 18.04 -1.48
N TYR A 43 0.68 19.04 -0.74
CA TYR A 43 1.26 20.39 -0.74
C TYR A 43 2.68 20.39 -0.17
N PHE A 44 2.92 19.76 0.98
CA PHE A 44 4.27 19.65 1.55
C PHE A 44 5.21 18.87 0.62
N TRP A 45 4.72 17.76 0.05
CA TRP A 45 5.47 16.95 -0.92
C TRP A 45 5.85 17.76 -2.15
N ARG A 46 4.88 18.45 -2.78
CA ARG A 46 5.10 19.25 -4.00
C ARG A 46 6.09 20.39 -3.78
N ASN A 47 6.06 21.02 -2.61
CA ASN A 47 6.98 22.12 -2.29
C ASN A 47 8.31 21.66 -1.68
N GLN A 48 8.51 20.34 -1.48
CA GLN A 48 9.70 19.75 -0.87
C GLN A 48 10.06 20.34 0.50
N TRP A 49 9.06 20.76 1.28
CA TRP A 49 9.28 21.34 2.61
C TRP A 49 9.66 20.30 3.68
N LEU A 50 9.38 19.03 3.39
CA LEU A 50 9.72 17.90 4.24
C LEU A 50 10.64 16.95 3.46
N SER A 51 11.52 16.25 4.17
CA SER A 51 12.29 15.17 3.56
C SER A 51 11.34 14.07 3.05
N PRO A 52 11.77 13.25 2.06
CA PRO A 52 10.95 12.14 1.57
C PRO A 52 10.55 11.18 2.70
N ALA A 53 11.46 10.89 3.63
CA ALA A 53 11.16 10.07 4.80
C ALA A 53 10.09 10.72 5.70
N ALA A 54 10.23 12.00 6.03
CA ALA A 54 9.22 12.72 6.84
C ALA A 54 7.85 12.75 6.13
N THR A 55 7.84 12.89 4.82
CA THR A 55 6.61 12.86 4.02
C THR A 55 5.95 11.49 4.05
N ALA A 56 6.72 10.41 3.89
CA ALA A 56 6.21 9.04 3.96
C ALA A 56 5.59 8.74 5.35
N TRP A 57 6.27 9.13 6.43
CA TRP A 57 5.73 8.99 7.79
C TRP A 57 4.44 9.80 7.98
N LEU A 58 4.42 11.05 7.50
CA LEU A 58 3.22 11.88 7.54
C LEU A 58 2.06 11.23 6.77
N GLN A 59 2.33 10.68 5.59
CA GLN A 59 1.33 9.97 4.79
C GLN A 59 0.78 8.73 5.51
N LEU A 60 1.63 7.96 6.20
CA LEU A 60 1.16 6.84 7.03
C LEU A 60 0.22 7.33 8.14
N TRP A 61 0.61 8.38 8.88
CA TRP A 61 -0.23 8.95 9.93
C TRP A 61 -1.57 9.45 9.40
N VAL A 62 -1.56 10.17 8.28
CA VAL A 62 -2.77 10.62 7.59
C VAL A 62 -3.64 9.44 7.20
N SER A 63 -3.05 8.38 6.64
CA SER A 63 -3.79 7.17 6.24
C SER A 63 -4.44 6.48 7.44
N VAL A 64 -3.73 6.38 8.57
CA VAL A 64 -4.28 5.82 9.82
C VAL A 64 -5.46 6.64 10.32
N VAL A 65 -5.33 7.97 10.32
CA VAL A 65 -6.40 8.88 10.76
C VAL A 65 -7.61 8.74 9.83
N VAL A 66 -7.44 8.88 8.52
CA VAL A 66 -8.52 8.77 7.53
C VAL A 66 -9.21 7.41 7.63
N THR A 67 -8.45 6.31 7.72
CA THR A 67 -9.01 4.95 7.82
C THR A 67 -9.80 4.77 9.12
N THR A 68 -9.32 5.32 10.24
CA THR A 68 -10.05 5.33 11.52
C THR A 68 -11.38 6.07 11.39
N PHE A 69 -11.40 7.21 10.72
CA PHE A 69 -12.64 7.94 10.46
C PHE A 69 -13.58 7.16 9.53
N LEU A 70 -13.07 6.50 8.49
CA LEU A 70 -13.87 5.67 7.58
C LEU A 70 -14.53 4.51 8.32
N PHE A 71 -13.78 3.74 9.12
CA PHE A 71 -14.36 2.66 9.91
C PHE A 71 -15.33 3.17 10.98
N GLY A 72 -15.02 4.30 11.63
CA GLY A 72 -15.94 4.95 12.55
C GLY A 72 -17.26 5.37 11.86
N PHE A 73 -17.18 5.91 10.65
CA PHE A 73 -18.35 6.27 9.85
C PHE A 73 -19.17 5.05 9.41
N LEU A 74 -18.52 3.97 8.96
CA LEU A 74 -19.20 2.71 8.65
C LEU A 74 -19.93 2.16 9.88
N TRP A 75 -19.31 2.26 11.06
CA TRP A 75 -19.97 1.89 12.30
C TRP A 75 -21.19 2.78 12.61
N LEU A 76 -21.10 4.10 12.37
CA LEU A 76 -22.25 4.98 12.53
C LEU A 76 -23.44 4.51 11.65
N ILE A 77 -23.17 4.12 10.40
CA ILE A 77 -24.21 3.55 9.53
C ILE A 77 -24.81 2.29 10.15
N VAL A 78 -23.98 1.34 10.58
CA VAL A 78 -24.43 0.09 11.24
C VAL A 78 -25.30 0.40 12.47
N ARG A 79 -24.88 1.38 13.29
CA ARG A 79 -25.61 1.82 14.48
C ARG A 79 -26.98 2.38 14.13
N GLU A 80 -27.06 3.31 13.18
CA GLU A 80 -28.34 3.93 12.78
C GLU A 80 -29.28 2.91 12.13
N LEU A 81 -28.76 1.98 11.32
CA LEU A 81 -29.55 0.88 10.76
C LEU A 81 -30.06 -0.06 11.86
N GLY A 82 -29.21 -0.44 12.81
CA GLY A 82 -29.60 -1.29 13.93
C GLY A 82 -30.68 -0.64 14.80
N TRP A 83 -30.56 0.67 15.06
CA TRP A 83 -31.57 1.46 15.75
C TRP A 83 -32.90 1.50 14.96
N LEU A 84 -32.83 1.79 13.66
CA LEU A 84 -34.00 1.88 12.79
C LEU A 84 -34.74 0.54 12.72
N ILE A 85 -34.02 -0.56 12.48
CA ILE A 85 -34.56 -1.91 12.48
C ILE A 85 -35.23 -2.20 13.82
N SER A 86 -34.57 -1.88 14.95
CA SER A 86 -35.11 -2.09 16.30
C SER A 86 -36.43 -1.33 16.52
N LYS A 87 -36.57 -0.12 15.96
CA LYS A 87 -37.83 0.63 15.97
C LYS A 87 -38.90 -0.03 15.09
N LEU A 88 -38.55 -0.44 13.86
CA LEU A 88 -39.47 -1.08 12.92
C LEU A 88 -40.05 -2.39 13.47
N VAL A 89 -39.24 -3.18 14.17
CA VAL A 89 -39.69 -4.42 14.85
C VAL A 89 -40.27 -4.17 16.25
N ARG A 90 -40.56 -2.91 16.62
CA ARG A 90 -41.18 -2.49 17.89
C ARG A 90 -40.43 -2.94 19.14
N ARG A 91 -39.10 -2.93 19.12
CA ARG A 91 -38.21 -3.25 20.26
C ARG A 91 -37.51 -1.99 20.80
N PRO A 92 -38.16 -1.19 21.66
CA PRO A 92 -37.62 0.09 22.13
C PRO A 92 -36.36 -0.06 22.97
N ALA A 93 -36.26 -1.11 23.79
CA ALA A 93 -35.04 -1.44 24.54
C ALA A 93 -33.86 -1.78 23.60
N GLY A 94 -34.14 -2.42 22.46
CA GLY A 94 -33.14 -2.68 21.42
C GLY A 94 -32.64 -1.39 20.78
N ALA A 95 -33.56 -0.48 20.45
CA ALA A 95 -33.20 0.84 19.90
C ALA A 95 -32.33 1.66 20.88
N GLN A 96 -32.63 1.61 22.19
CA GLN A 96 -31.81 2.27 23.21
C GLN A 96 -30.39 1.68 23.31
N ARG A 97 -30.23 0.36 23.13
CA ARG A 97 -28.92 -0.30 23.18
C ARG A 97 -27.97 0.20 22.09
N TRP A 98 -28.47 0.42 20.87
CA TRP A 98 -27.67 0.95 19.76
C TRP A 98 -27.09 2.33 20.04
N HIS A 99 -27.76 3.16 20.85
CA HIS A 99 -27.26 4.48 21.28
C HIS A 99 -26.66 4.48 22.69
N GLY A 100 -26.53 3.30 23.30
CA GLY A 100 -25.96 3.15 24.64
C GLY A 100 -24.44 3.29 24.67
N ALA A 101 -23.89 3.54 25.86
CA ALA A 101 -22.45 3.65 26.06
C ALA A 101 -21.68 2.41 25.60
N GLN A 102 -22.25 1.21 25.82
CA GLN A 102 -21.65 -0.05 25.38
C GLN A 102 -21.45 -0.11 23.87
N ALA A 103 -22.48 0.26 23.08
CA ALA A 103 -22.37 0.27 21.62
C ALA A 103 -21.31 1.27 21.13
N ASN A 104 -21.17 2.43 21.77
CA ASN A 104 -20.14 3.41 21.44
C ASN A 104 -18.72 2.93 21.83
N ILE A 105 -18.57 2.23 22.95
CA ILE A 105 -17.28 1.64 23.36
C ILE A 105 -16.90 0.53 22.38
N THR A 106 -17.84 -0.37 22.05
CA THR A 106 -17.63 -1.41 21.04
C THR A 106 -17.22 -0.82 19.70
N ALA A 107 -17.89 0.25 19.26
CA ALA A 107 -17.54 1.01 18.06
C ALA A 107 -16.07 1.41 18.02
N LEU A 108 -15.64 2.08 19.10
CA LEU A 108 -14.31 2.65 19.22
C LEU A 108 -13.27 1.54 19.20
N VAL A 109 -13.49 0.48 19.98
CA VAL A 109 -12.59 -0.66 20.05
C VAL A 109 -12.48 -1.34 18.68
N LEU A 110 -13.60 -1.64 18.02
CA LEU A 110 -13.58 -2.28 16.69
C LEU A 110 -12.92 -1.38 15.64
N THR A 111 -13.19 -0.08 15.67
CA THR A 111 -12.59 0.89 14.75
C THR A 111 -11.07 0.92 14.91
N LEU A 112 -10.56 1.03 16.14
CA LEU A 112 -9.13 1.05 16.42
C LEU A 112 -8.47 -0.30 16.07
N LEU A 113 -9.12 -1.42 16.37
CA LEU A 113 -8.63 -2.75 16.01
C LEU A 113 -8.55 -2.93 14.48
N LEU A 114 -9.60 -2.57 13.74
CA LEU A 114 -9.63 -2.70 12.29
C LEU A 114 -8.62 -1.77 11.62
N THR A 115 -8.46 -0.53 12.09
CA THR A 115 -7.38 0.34 11.62
C THR A 115 -6.02 -0.30 11.90
N GLY A 116 -5.77 -0.77 13.12
CA GLY A 116 -4.50 -1.38 13.49
C GLY A 116 -4.17 -2.63 12.65
N ILE A 117 -5.16 -3.50 12.43
CA ILE A 117 -5.04 -4.68 11.57
C ILE A 117 -4.79 -4.27 10.11
N GLY A 118 -5.52 -3.27 9.60
CA GLY A 118 -5.35 -2.76 8.24
C GLY A 118 -3.95 -2.18 8.02
N THR A 119 -3.48 -1.34 8.93
CA THR A 119 -2.12 -0.78 8.91
C THR A 119 -1.06 -1.87 9.00
N TRP A 120 -1.23 -2.84 9.91
CA TRP A 120 -0.33 -3.98 10.01
C TRP A 120 -0.29 -4.80 8.71
N ASN A 121 -1.44 -5.07 8.10
CA ASN A 121 -1.52 -5.80 6.85
C ASN A 121 -0.86 -5.05 5.68
N GLY A 122 -0.91 -3.71 5.66
CA GLY A 122 -0.24 -2.90 4.65
C GLY A 122 1.29 -2.81 4.84
N LEU A 123 1.78 -2.91 6.08
CA LEU A 123 3.20 -2.79 6.41
C LEU A 123 3.94 -4.14 6.44
N LYS A 124 3.25 -5.24 6.75
CA LYS A 124 3.90 -6.56 6.81
C LYS A 124 4.41 -7.01 5.43
N PRO A 125 5.43 -7.88 5.37
CA PRO A 125 5.86 -8.47 4.11
C PRO A 125 4.76 -9.39 3.54
N PRO A 126 4.55 -9.39 2.20
CA PRO A 126 3.56 -10.24 1.56
C PRO A 126 3.86 -11.73 1.79
N ALA A 127 2.80 -12.54 1.85
CA ALA A 127 2.93 -13.98 1.87
C ALA A 127 3.30 -14.48 0.47
N VAL A 128 3.99 -15.62 0.39
CA VAL A 128 4.23 -16.30 -0.89
C VAL A 128 2.94 -16.98 -1.32
N HIS A 129 2.52 -16.75 -2.56
CA HIS A 129 1.38 -17.42 -3.17
C HIS A 129 1.89 -18.18 -4.39
N GLU A 130 1.68 -19.50 -4.41
CA GLU A 130 2.05 -20.35 -5.54
C GLU A 130 0.80 -20.66 -6.36
N GLN A 131 0.89 -20.49 -7.67
CA GLN A 131 -0.17 -20.84 -8.60
C GLN A 131 0.43 -21.57 -9.80
N VAL A 132 -0.13 -22.75 -10.10
CA VAL A 132 0.22 -23.52 -11.28
C VAL A 132 -0.59 -22.98 -12.46
N LEU A 133 0.09 -22.66 -13.56
CA LEU A 133 -0.54 -22.24 -14.81
C LEU A 133 -0.39 -23.36 -15.84
N GLU A 134 -1.51 -23.89 -16.31
CA GLU A 134 -1.54 -24.89 -17.39
C GLU A 134 -1.69 -24.19 -18.73
N LEU A 135 -0.67 -24.28 -19.56
CA LEU A 135 -0.61 -23.66 -20.88
C LEU A 135 -0.51 -24.75 -21.94
N SER A 136 -1.60 -24.97 -22.68
CA SER A 136 -1.69 -26.04 -23.69
C SER A 136 -0.61 -25.99 -24.78
N SER A 137 -0.05 -24.81 -25.05
CA SER A 137 1.01 -24.58 -26.02
C SER A 137 2.38 -24.41 -25.40
N LEU A 138 2.56 -24.69 -24.11
CA LEU A 138 3.86 -24.60 -23.45
C LEU A 138 4.75 -25.76 -23.92
N PRO A 139 5.98 -25.49 -24.40
CA PRO A 139 6.92 -26.55 -24.73
C PRO A 139 7.21 -27.44 -23.50
N GLU A 140 7.32 -28.75 -23.71
CA GLU A 140 7.64 -29.73 -22.65
C GLU A 140 8.93 -29.39 -21.88
N ALA A 141 9.91 -28.79 -22.56
CA ALA A 141 11.16 -28.33 -21.96
C ALA A 141 10.99 -27.23 -20.87
N MET A 142 9.81 -26.59 -20.81
CA MET A 142 9.43 -25.59 -19.82
C MET A 142 8.41 -26.11 -18.81
N ASP A 143 8.05 -27.40 -18.86
CA ASP A 143 7.21 -27.99 -17.83
C ASP A 143 7.90 -27.91 -16.46
N GLY A 144 7.14 -27.51 -15.45
CA GLY A 144 7.66 -27.27 -14.11
C GLY A 144 8.51 -25.99 -13.93
N LEU A 145 8.64 -25.12 -14.95
CA LEU A 145 9.34 -23.84 -14.82
C LEU A 145 8.75 -22.98 -13.70
N ARG A 146 9.56 -22.63 -12.69
CA ARG A 146 9.14 -21.78 -11.56
C ARG A 146 9.51 -20.33 -11.82
N VAL A 147 8.51 -19.47 -11.97
CA VAL A 147 8.70 -18.02 -12.14
C VAL A 147 8.25 -17.29 -10.88
N ALA A 148 9.17 -16.57 -10.23
CA ALA A 148 8.82 -15.64 -9.16
C ALA A 148 8.51 -14.26 -9.74
N VAL A 149 7.33 -13.74 -9.41
CA VAL A 149 6.88 -12.39 -9.80
C VAL A 149 6.88 -11.50 -8.56
N LEU A 150 7.73 -10.47 -8.58
CA LEU A 150 7.86 -9.51 -7.48
C LEU A 150 7.47 -8.11 -7.96
N ALA A 151 6.20 -7.76 -7.82
CA ALA A 151 5.64 -6.47 -8.19
C ALA A 151 5.30 -5.63 -6.95
N ASP A 152 5.11 -4.32 -7.14
CA ASP A 152 4.50 -3.42 -6.14
C ASP A 152 5.16 -3.51 -4.75
N ILE A 153 6.48 -3.69 -4.71
CA ILE A 153 7.21 -3.71 -3.45
C ILE A 153 7.04 -2.37 -2.74
N HIS A 154 7.02 -1.27 -3.50
CA HIS A 154 6.82 0.09 -3.00
C HIS A 154 7.71 0.37 -1.78
N ALA A 155 9.00 0.06 -1.88
CA ALA A 155 9.97 0.28 -0.82
C ALA A 155 9.97 1.76 -0.43
N SER A 156 10.03 2.02 0.88
CA SER A 156 10.00 3.36 1.42
C SER A 156 10.55 3.38 2.85
N PRO A 157 10.98 4.54 3.37
CA PRO A 157 11.49 4.67 4.73
C PRO A 157 10.52 4.18 5.82
N VAL A 158 9.21 4.18 5.55
CA VAL A 158 8.18 3.69 6.49
C VAL A 158 8.16 2.17 6.54
N LYS A 159 8.30 1.51 5.38
CA LYS A 159 8.27 0.04 5.28
C LYS A 159 9.58 -0.58 5.75
N GLY A 160 10.69 0.11 5.52
CA GLY A 160 12.01 -0.27 5.99
C GLY A 160 12.65 -1.44 5.22
N ALA A 161 13.99 -1.47 5.21
CA ALA A 161 14.80 -2.42 4.47
C ALA A 161 14.53 -3.88 4.88
N TRP A 162 14.19 -4.10 6.16
CA TRP A 162 13.86 -5.43 6.69
C TRP A 162 12.71 -6.10 5.92
N ARG A 163 11.74 -5.32 5.41
CA ARG A 163 10.60 -5.85 4.64
C ARG A 163 11.09 -6.38 3.28
N THR A 164 11.90 -5.60 2.57
CA THR A 164 12.50 -6.03 1.30
C THR A 164 13.42 -7.23 1.50
N THR A 165 14.25 -7.23 2.55
CA THR A 165 15.07 -8.39 2.91
C THR A 165 14.22 -9.64 3.14
N THR A 166 13.08 -9.50 3.82
CA THR A 166 12.16 -10.64 4.03
C THR A 166 11.55 -11.15 2.72
N ILE A 167 11.20 -10.25 1.79
CA ILE A 167 10.71 -10.61 0.45
C ILE A 167 11.78 -11.40 -0.31
N VAL A 168 13.02 -10.92 -0.30
CA VAL A 168 14.16 -11.57 -0.95
C VAL A 168 14.40 -12.97 -0.38
N VAL A 169 14.45 -13.11 0.94
CA VAL A 169 14.64 -14.42 1.61
C VAL A 169 13.53 -15.40 1.24
N ARG A 170 12.27 -14.95 1.26
CA ARG A 170 11.11 -15.79 0.89
C ARG A 170 11.15 -16.19 -0.58
N THR A 171 11.56 -15.28 -1.45
CA THR A 171 11.68 -15.53 -2.90
C THR A 171 12.72 -16.61 -3.18
N LEU A 172 13.92 -16.48 -2.59
CA LEU A 172 14.99 -17.47 -2.77
C LEU A 172 14.62 -18.83 -2.17
N ALA A 173 13.92 -18.84 -1.03
CA ALA A 173 13.42 -20.08 -0.42
C ALA A 173 12.40 -20.82 -1.31
N ALA A 174 11.70 -20.11 -2.19
CA ALA A 174 10.80 -20.72 -3.17
C ALA A 174 11.52 -21.31 -4.39
N GLN A 175 12.86 -21.22 -4.46
CA GLN A 175 13.70 -21.80 -5.51
C GLN A 175 13.17 -21.53 -6.95
N PRO A 176 12.97 -20.26 -7.35
CA PRO A 176 12.53 -19.94 -8.70
C PRO A 176 13.67 -20.15 -9.72
N ASP A 177 13.28 -20.54 -10.92
CA ASP A 177 14.18 -20.66 -12.08
C ASP A 177 14.37 -19.30 -12.76
N LEU A 178 13.34 -18.45 -12.71
CA LEU A 178 13.31 -17.10 -13.28
C LEU A 178 12.68 -16.13 -12.28
N ILE A 179 13.26 -14.94 -12.13
CA ILE A 179 12.67 -13.86 -11.30
C ILE A 179 12.37 -12.66 -12.19
N VAL A 180 11.14 -12.17 -12.11
CA VAL A 180 10.69 -10.96 -12.82
C VAL A 180 10.16 -9.93 -11.83
N LEU A 181 10.56 -8.67 -12.03
CA LEU A 181 10.17 -7.51 -11.24
C LEU A 181 9.46 -6.52 -12.16
N PRO A 182 8.13 -6.59 -12.32
CA PRO A 182 7.40 -5.80 -13.32
C PRO A 182 7.07 -4.37 -12.85
N GLY A 183 7.94 -3.74 -12.05
CA GLY A 183 7.80 -2.33 -11.66
C GLY A 183 7.25 -2.08 -10.26
N ASP A 184 7.12 -0.79 -9.93
CA ASP A 184 6.61 -0.25 -8.68
C ASP A 184 7.35 -0.77 -7.44
N LEU A 185 8.68 -0.78 -7.53
CA LEU A 185 9.52 -1.28 -6.46
C LEU A 185 9.75 -0.25 -5.35
N VAL A 186 9.48 1.04 -5.59
CA VAL A 186 9.95 2.16 -4.75
C VAL A 186 8.93 3.31 -4.69
N ASP A 187 8.91 4.08 -3.59
CA ASP A 187 8.00 5.24 -3.40
C ASP A 187 8.74 6.57 -3.18
N GLY A 188 9.90 6.76 -3.83
CA GLY A 188 10.66 7.99 -3.69
C GLY A 188 11.98 7.96 -4.45
N PRO A 189 12.77 9.04 -4.39
CA PRO A 189 14.03 9.12 -5.12
C PRO A 189 15.12 8.24 -4.49
N VAL A 190 16.07 7.79 -5.32
CA VAL A 190 17.18 6.90 -4.94
C VAL A 190 17.89 7.28 -3.63
N PRO A 191 18.28 8.54 -3.37
CA PRO A 191 19.00 8.88 -2.13
C PRO A 191 18.21 8.57 -0.85
N SER A 192 16.87 8.60 -0.93
CA SER A 192 15.99 8.38 0.23
C SER A 192 15.48 6.96 0.36
N THR A 193 15.35 6.25 -0.77
CA THR A 193 14.64 4.96 -0.83
C THR A 193 15.53 3.81 -1.29
N GLY A 194 16.65 4.10 -1.95
CA GLY A 194 17.64 3.11 -2.36
C GLY A 194 18.08 2.17 -1.23
N PRO A 195 18.44 2.69 -0.03
CA PRO A 195 18.79 1.84 1.12
C PRO A 195 17.71 0.82 1.50
N GLU A 196 16.43 1.15 1.27
CA GLU A 196 15.29 0.30 1.63
C GLU A 196 15.05 -0.84 0.62
N VAL A 197 15.61 -0.72 -0.60
CA VAL A 197 15.43 -1.70 -1.68
C VAL A 197 16.69 -2.49 -2.01
N ASN A 198 17.88 -2.04 -1.58
CA ASN A 198 19.18 -2.65 -1.93
C ASN A 198 19.30 -4.16 -1.70
N ALA A 199 18.50 -4.76 -0.81
CA ALA A 199 18.47 -6.20 -0.60
C ALA A 199 18.15 -7.00 -1.88
N ILE A 200 17.47 -6.41 -2.87
CA ILE A 200 17.16 -7.07 -4.15
C ILE A 200 18.42 -7.47 -4.94
N ALA A 201 19.58 -6.87 -4.66
CA ALA A 201 20.86 -7.28 -5.25
C ALA A 201 21.26 -8.73 -4.89
N GLN A 202 20.64 -9.31 -3.86
CA GLN A 202 20.88 -10.71 -3.48
C GLN A 202 20.01 -11.70 -4.26
N LEU A 203 19.01 -11.21 -5.02
CA LEU A 203 18.19 -12.07 -5.87
C LEU A 203 19.06 -12.71 -6.93
N HIS A 204 18.87 -14.00 -7.13
CA HIS A 204 19.52 -14.77 -8.17
C HIS A 204 18.62 -15.94 -8.56
N ALA A 205 18.66 -16.29 -9.85
CA ALA A 205 17.94 -17.42 -10.40
C ALA A 205 18.68 -17.92 -11.65
N PRO A 206 18.58 -19.22 -12.00
CA PRO A 206 19.22 -19.82 -13.18
C PRO A 206 19.04 -19.02 -14.48
N TYR A 207 17.83 -18.56 -14.77
CA TYR A 207 17.49 -17.79 -15.97
C TYR A 207 17.53 -16.26 -15.76
N GLY A 208 18.03 -15.83 -14.60
CA GLY A 208 18.31 -14.45 -14.26
C GLY A 208 17.18 -13.71 -13.54
N VAL A 209 17.47 -12.45 -13.23
CA VAL A 209 16.57 -11.51 -12.54
C VAL A 209 16.35 -10.32 -13.46
N TRP A 210 15.10 -10.12 -13.87
CA TRP A 210 14.73 -9.15 -14.89
C TRP A 210 13.76 -8.13 -14.33
N ILE A 211 13.94 -6.86 -14.66
CA ILE A 211 13.11 -5.76 -14.16
C ILE A 211 12.59 -4.91 -15.31
N ALA A 212 11.31 -4.56 -15.25
CA ALA A 212 10.70 -3.50 -16.06
C ALA A 212 10.31 -2.34 -15.12
N PRO A 213 10.33 -1.08 -15.60
CA PRO A 213 9.90 0.07 -14.81
C PRO A 213 8.38 0.13 -14.67
N GLY A 214 7.87 0.47 -13.50
CA GLY A 214 6.48 0.86 -13.26
C GLY A 214 6.35 2.38 -13.18
N ASN A 215 5.12 2.87 -12.97
CA ASN A 215 4.86 4.31 -12.90
C ASN A 215 5.60 5.01 -11.75
N HIS A 216 5.88 4.32 -10.63
CA HIS A 216 6.58 4.93 -9.50
C HIS A 216 8.07 5.21 -9.77
N GLU A 217 8.72 4.39 -10.60
CA GLU A 217 10.07 4.69 -11.08
C GLU A 217 10.06 5.97 -11.94
N TYR A 218 9.04 6.16 -12.79
CA TYR A 218 8.88 7.38 -13.58
C TYR A 218 8.64 8.63 -12.71
N TYR A 219 7.83 8.50 -11.67
CA TYR A 219 7.53 9.62 -10.77
C TYR A 219 8.73 10.05 -9.91
N SER A 220 9.70 9.15 -9.70
CA SER A 220 10.77 9.31 -8.73
C SER A 220 12.17 9.40 -9.33
N ASP A 221 12.26 9.96 -10.54
CA ASP A 221 13.47 10.00 -11.39
C ASP A 221 13.82 8.64 -11.99
N TYR A 222 13.16 8.35 -13.12
CA TYR A 222 13.34 7.15 -13.93
C TYR A 222 14.81 6.81 -14.18
N ASN A 223 15.59 7.78 -14.66
CA ASN A 223 16.97 7.51 -15.08
C ASN A 223 17.86 7.14 -13.90
N ALA A 224 17.66 7.82 -12.76
CA ALA A 224 18.36 7.48 -11.53
C ALA A 224 18.01 6.07 -11.06
N TRP A 225 16.73 5.69 -11.08
CA TRP A 225 16.29 4.35 -10.67
C TRP A 225 16.78 3.24 -11.59
N MET A 226 16.64 3.39 -12.90
CA MET A 226 17.14 2.37 -13.83
C MET A 226 18.66 2.22 -13.75
N THR A 227 19.39 3.31 -13.52
CA THR A 227 20.84 3.25 -13.26
C THR A 227 21.16 2.52 -11.96
N HIS A 228 20.39 2.79 -10.90
CA HIS A 228 20.54 2.10 -9.61
C HIS A 228 20.25 0.61 -9.73
N PHE A 229 19.17 0.21 -10.41
CA PHE A 229 18.85 -1.21 -10.60
C PHE A 229 19.93 -1.96 -11.39
N ARG A 230 20.50 -1.34 -12.43
CA ARG A 230 21.65 -1.91 -13.16
C ARG A 230 22.87 -2.04 -12.26
N SER A 231 23.14 -1.08 -11.38
CA SER A 231 24.27 -1.15 -10.44
C SER A 231 24.11 -2.26 -9.39
N LEU A 232 22.87 -2.64 -9.08
CA LEU A 232 22.53 -3.80 -8.25
C LEU A 232 22.59 -5.14 -9.01
N GLY A 233 22.95 -5.14 -10.30
CA GLY A 233 23.10 -6.35 -11.12
C GLY A 233 21.80 -6.86 -11.77
N LEU A 234 20.71 -6.08 -11.72
CA LEU A 234 19.46 -6.46 -12.38
C LEU A 234 19.52 -6.22 -13.88
N LYS A 235 18.91 -7.12 -14.66
CA LYS A 235 18.78 -6.95 -16.11
C LYS A 235 17.52 -6.14 -16.42
N THR A 236 17.68 -4.94 -16.96
CA THR A 236 16.54 -4.05 -17.23
C THR A 236 15.91 -4.34 -18.60
N LEU A 237 14.58 -4.37 -18.66
CA LEU A 237 13.76 -4.50 -19.87
C LEU A 237 12.88 -3.25 -20.00
N GLU A 238 13.43 -2.24 -20.66
CA GLU A 238 12.79 -0.92 -20.80
C GLU A 238 12.13 -0.81 -22.18
N ASN A 239 10.89 -1.29 -22.31
CA ASN A 239 10.19 -1.43 -23.59
C ASN A 239 10.97 -2.31 -24.58
N GLN A 240 11.50 -3.42 -24.09
CA GLN A 240 12.38 -4.33 -24.81
C GLN A 240 11.99 -5.78 -24.56
N SER A 241 12.39 -6.64 -25.50
CA SER A 241 12.19 -8.08 -25.43
C SER A 241 13.51 -8.82 -25.59
N VAL A 242 13.66 -9.91 -24.86
CA VAL A 242 14.81 -10.82 -24.94
C VAL A 242 14.30 -12.24 -25.11
N ASN A 243 15.09 -13.09 -25.77
CA ASN A 243 14.82 -14.53 -25.81
C ASN A 243 15.74 -15.22 -24.80
N ILE A 244 15.13 -15.97 -23.88
CA ILE A 244 15.82 -16.80 -22.90
C ILE A 244 15.77 -18.25 -23.39
N ASP A 245 16.90 -18.94 -23.36
CA ASP A 245 16.94 -20.37 -23.62
C ASP A 245 16.65 -21.15 -22.33
N ILE A 246 15.58 -21.95 -22.37
CA ILE A 246 15.13 -22.82 -21.27
C ILE A 246 15.18 -24.25 -21.81
N ASN A 247 16.26 -24.96 -21.47
CA ASN A 247 16.48 -26.36 -21.85
C ASN A 247 16.32 -26.60 -23.37
N GLY A 248 16.80 -25.67 -24.21
CA GLY A 248 16.72 -25.74 -25.67
C GLY A 248 15.44 -25.18 -26.29
N ALA A 249 14.46 -24.76 -25.47
CA ALA A 249 13.28 -24.03 -25.93
C ALA A 249 13.45 -22.51 -25.68
N ARG A 250 12.90 -21.67 -26.57
CA ARG A 250 13.02 -20.22 -26.45
C ARG A 250 11.80 -19.61 -25.78
N LEU A 251 12.01 -18.91 -24.67
CA LEU A 251 11.01 -18.06 -24.01
C LEU A 251 11.28 -16.60 -24.36
N ALA A 252 10.32 -15.94 -25.00
CA ALA A 252 10.37 -14.49 -25.17
C ALA A 252 9.92 -13.81 -23.86
N LEU A 253 10.79 -12.98 -23.28
CA LEU A 253 10.49 -12.16 -22.11
C LEU A 253 10.48 -10.69 -22.53
N SER A 254 9.35 -10.03 -22.35
CA SER A 254 9.13 -8.64 -22.74
C SER A 254 8.81 -7.78 -21.52
N GLY A 255 9.54 -6.67 -21.35
CA GLY A 255 9.24 -5.65 -20.35
C GLY A 255 8.63 -4.43 -21.03
N VAL A 256 7.46 -4.01 -20.57
CA VAL A 256 6.75 -2.80 -21.02
C VAL A 256 6.58 -1.92 -19.80
N GLY A 257 6.98 -0.66 -19.90
CA GLY A 257 6.74 0.32 -18.84
C GLY A 257 5.31 0.86 -18.88
N ASP A 258 4.82 1.33 -17.73
CA ASP A 258 3.51 1.99 -17.59
C ASP A 258 3.40 3.35 -18.33
#